data_AF-A0A2W4XNS1-F1
#
_entry.id   AF-A0A2W4XNS1-F1
#
_cell.length_a   1.000
_cell.length_b   1.000
_cell.length_c   1.000
_cell.angle_alpha   90.00
_cell.angle_beta   90.00
_cell.angle_gamma   90.00
#
_symmetry.space_group_name_H-M   'P 1'
#
loop_
_entity.id
_entity.type
_entity.pdbx_description
1 polymer ?
#
loop_
_entity_poly.entity_id
_entity_poly.type
_entity_poly.pdbx_seq_one_letter_code
_entity_poly.pdbx_strand_id
1 'polypeptide(L)'
;MTLLLSIDANGARISGGAEARPAPVRPVLANDGHGDVRKKIVPIVRPPAGPSQVEWEGGAWLSLQQWLDAPQAGAGVLLQPVDDTHALTDRLDGVAIIAVDFPRIGDGRGYSHAFLLRQRLGYKGPLRAVGAVTADQVFALEQVGFDSFALRADQAAEPAVAALNSYAVPYLTAFRDRDAAVFDAKVRLLEKALTAIAQRHERPALATSLSAEDMVLTDVIARLKLPIDVFTLDTGRLHAETLALIGETEQRYGLTIARQQPAPSDVAAYVAAHGVDGFYEGLAERKLCCGVRKVLPLDRALEGRDAWLTGQRREQATTRAALAESERDAERNMQKYNPLADWSWADVLAYAARFSIPMSPLYARGYVSIGCEPCTKAIRPGEDPRAGRWWWESQDSKECGLHTNPTTTRQ
;
A
#
# COMPACT_ATOMS: atom_id res chain seq x y z
N MET A 1 -3.43 -33.85 10.66
CA MET A 1 -3.15 -32.71 11.57
C MET A 1 -2.98 -31.48 10.69
N THR A 2 -3.55 -30.33 11.07
CA THR A 2 -3.41 -29.09 10.29
C THR A 2 -2.11 -28.40 10.68
N LEU A 3 -1.40 -27.86 9.70
CA LEU A 3 -0.19 -27.07 9.93
C LEU A 3 -0.60 -25.69 10.46
N LEU A 4 -0.20 -25.37 11.68
CA LEU A 4 -0.50 -24.09 12.32
C LEU A 4 0.74 -23.20 12.33
N LEU A 5 0.58 -22.00 11.80
CA LEU A 5 1.55 -20.92 11.88
C LEU A 5 1.02 -19.87 12.86
N SER A 6 1.79 -19.50 13.87
CA SER A 6 1.43 -18.47 14.86
C SER A 6 2.50 -17.38 14.91
N ILE A 7 2.10 -16.14 15.23
CA ILE A 7 3.00 -14.99 15.31
C ILE A 7 2.95 -14.42 16.72
N ASP A 8 4.11 -14.30 17.34
CA ASP A 8 4.27 -13.60 18.62
C ASP A 8 5.45 -12.60 18.58
N ALA A 9 5.73 -11.97 19.73
CA ALA A 9 6.79 -10.97 19.86
C ALA A 9 8.21 -11.49 19.50
N ASN A 10 8.41 -12.82 19.48
CA ASN A 10 9.67 -13.47 19.11
C ASN A 10 9.67 -13.97 17.65
N GLY A 11 8.63 -13.69 16.88
CA GLY A 11 8.50 -14.06 15.47
C GLY A 11 7.52 -15.21 15.23
N ALA A 12 7.62 -15.80 14.04
CA ALA A 12 6.73 -16.87 13.58
C ALA A 12 7.11 -18.23 14.21
N ARG A 13 6.11 -18.97 14.70
CA ARG A 13 6.24 -20.33 15.26
C ARG A 13 5.35 -21.29 14.50
N ILE A 14 5.85 -22.49 14.27
CA ILE A 14 5.14 -23.55 13.53
C ILE A 14 4.80 -24.67 14.51
N SER A 15 3.58 -25.18 14.44
CA SER A 15 3.12 -26.36 15.19
C SER A 15 2.19 -27.23 14.34
N GLY A 16 2.03 -28.50 14.70
CA GLY A 16 1.31 -29.49 13.90
C GLY A 16 2.20 -30.21 12.87
N GLY A 17 1.60 -31.09 12.07
CA GLY A 17 2.31 -31.91 11.08
C GLY A 17 1.78 -31.67 9.67
N ALA A 18 2.67 -31.43 8.71
CA ALA A 18 2.33 -31.40 7.28
C ALA A 18 2.28 -32.85 6.74
N GLU A 19 1.25 -33.20 5.98
CA GLU A 19 1.31 -34.42 5.16
C GLU A 19 2.33 -34.23 4.03
N ALA A 20 3.06 -35.29 3.70
CA ALA A 20 4.07 -35.24 2.66
C ALA A 20 3.45 -34.80 1.33
N ARG A 21 3.99 -33.72 0.75
CA ARG A 21 3.55 -33.18 -0.53
C ARG A 21 3.60 -34.28 -1.60
N PRO A 22 2.48 -34.68 -2.22
CA PRO A 22 2.54 -35.58 -3.37
C PRO A 22 3.34 -34.89 -4.48
N ALA A 23 4.20 -35.65 -5.15
CA ALA A 23 5.08 -35.14 -6.19
C ALA A 23 4.26 -34.35 -7.24
N PRO A 24 4.76 -33.20 -7.73
CA PRO A 24 4.04 -32.42 -8.72
C PRO A 24 3.81 -33.28 -9.97
N VAL A 25 2.55 -33.59 -10.26
CA VAL A 25 2.15 -34.23 -11.51
C VAL A 25 2.37 -33.20 -12.62
N ARG A 26 3.22 -33.51 -13.59
CA ARG A 26 3.38 -32.69 -14.80
C ARG A 26 2.01 -32.51 -15.44
N PRO A 27 1.56 -31.27 -15.73
CA PRO A 27 0.31 -31.09 -16.44
C PRO A 27 0.44 -31.74 -17.82
N VAL A 28 -0.43 -32.69 -18.11
CA VAL A 28 -0.65 -33.17 -19.47
C VAL A 28 -1.25 -31.98 -20.24
N LEU A 29 -0.57 -31.55 -21.29
CA LEU A 29 -1.09 -30.51 -22.19
C LEU A 29 -2.37 -31.04 -22.84
N ALA A 30 -3.52 -30.63 -22.34
CA ALA A 30 -4.80 -30.82 -23.01
C ALA A 30 -5.02 -29.62 -23.93
N ASN A 31 -4.54 -29.71 -25.17
CA ASN A 31 -5.05 -28.91 -26.27
C ASN A 31 -5.46 -29.85 -27.38
N ASP A 32 -6.74 -30.17 -27.43
CA ASP A 32 -7.42 -30.59 -28.65
C ASP A 32 -8.82 -29.96 -28.68
N GLY A 33 -9.07 -29.13 -29.70
CA GLY A 33 -10.42 -28.83 -30.17
C GLY A 33 -10.99 -27.45 -29.81
N HIS A 34 -11.10 -26.60 -30.84
CA HIS A 34 -12.03 -25.47 -30.87
C HIS A 34 -13.46 -25.90 -30.51
N GLY A 35 -14.13 -25.16 -29.64
CA GLY A 35 -15.54 -25.39 -29.28
C GLY A 35 -16.21 -24.16 -28.67
N ASP A 36 -16.88 -23.39 -29.54
CA ASP A 36 -18.05 -22.53 -29.33
C ASP A 36 -18.28 -21.84 -27.96
N VAL A 37 -18.12 -20.51 -27.94
CA VAL A 37 -18.29 -19.64 -26.76
C VAL A 37 -19.74 -19.17 -26.63
N ARG A 38 -20.67 -20.09 -26.34
CA ARG A 38 -22.03 -19.76 -25.88
C ARG A 38 -22.53 -20.76 -24.82
N LYS A 39 -21.90 -20.78 -23.65
CA LYS A 39 -22.53 -21.35 -22.44
C LYS A 39 -22.86 -20.21 -21.47
N LYS A 40 -24.17 -19.95 -21.32
CA LYS A 40 -24.74 -19.11 -20.25
C LYS A 40 -24.14 -19.56 -18.92
N ILE A 41 -23.48 -18.65 -18.23
CA ILE A 41 -23.06 -18.84 -16.83
C ILE A 41 -24.34 -18.85 -16.00
N VAL A 42 -24.79 -20.03 -15.62
CA VAL A 42 -25.80 -20.18 -14.56
C VAL A 42 -25.02 -20.12 -13.23
N PRO A 43 -25.35 -19.21 -12.31
CA PRO A 43 -24.72 -19.20 -11.00
C PRO A 43 -25.09 -20.51 -10.28
N ILE A 44 -24.12 -21.40 -10.10
CA ILE A 44 -24.28 -22.52 -9.17
C ILE A 44 -24.15 -21.93 -7.77
N VAL A 45 -25.27 -21.57 -7.16
CA VAL A 45 -25.31 -21.29 -5.72
C VAL A 45 -25.20 -22.63 -5.01
N ARG A 46 -23.97 -23.01 -4.64
CA ARG A 46 -23.76 -24.12 -3.71
C ARG A 46 -24.19 -23.62 -2.31
N PRO A 47 -24.94 -24.42 -1.55
CA PRO A 47 -25.23 -24.09 -0.14
C PRO A 47 -23.90 -23.96 0.63
N PRO A 48 -23.87 -23.19 1.74
CA PRO A 48 -22.68 -23.06 2.54
C PRO A 48 -22.23 -24.46 2.98
N ALA A 49 -20.99 -24.82 2.63
CA ALA A 49 -20.35 -25.95 3.27
C ALA A 49 -20.34 -25.65 4.78
N GLY A 50 -20.56 -26.68 5.61
CA GLY A 50 -20.34 -26.55 7.05
C GLY A 50 -18.92 -26.04 7.34
N PRO A 51 -18.63 -25.71 8.61
CA PRO A 51 -17.38 -25.08 8.97
C PRO A 51 -16.18 -25.91 8.48
N SER A 52 -15.15 -25.25 7.94
CA SER A 52 -13.97 -25.94 7.42
C SER A 52 -13.18 -26.67 8.51
N GLN A 53 -13.42 -26.31 9.78
CA GLN A 53 -12.89 -26.98 10.97
C GLN A 53 -13.96 -27.05 12.06
N VAL A 54 -14.01 -28.18 12.77
CA VAL A 54 -15.00 -28.41 13.84
C VAL A 54 -14.39 -28.35 15.24
N GLU A 55 -13.07 -28.45 15.37
CA GLU A 55 -12.34 -28.50 16.63
C GLU A 55 -11.05 -27.66 16.59
N TRP A 56 -10.53 -27.35 17.78
CA TRP A 56 -9.24 -26.71 18.05
C TRP A 56 -8.58 -27.31 19.29
N GLU A 57 -7.41 -26.82 19.66
CA GLU A 57 -6.60 -27.36 20.76
C GLU A 57 -7.31 -27.29 22.13
N GLY A 58 -8.28 -26.39 22.28
CA GLY A 58 -9.12 -26.25 23.47
C GLY A 58 -10.47 -26.96 23.39
N GLY A 59 -10.74 -27.77 22.35
CA GLY A 59 -11.97 -28.55 22.19
C GLY A 59 -12.80 -28.16 20.97
N ALA A 60 -14.12 -28.31 21.04
CA ALA A 60 -15.01 -27.94 19.94
C ALA A 60 -15.12 -26.41 19.78
N TRP A 61 -15.23 -25.95 18.53
CA TRP A 61 -15.58 -24.55 18.28
C TRP A 61 -17.04 -24.30 18.64
N LEU A 62 -17.32 -23.18 19.31
CA LEU A 62 -18.67 -22.64 19.42
C LEU A 62 -18.97 -21.80 18.18
N SER A 63 -20.15 -21.97 17.58
CA SER A 63 -20.64 -21.02 16.59
C SER A 63 -20.93 -19.67 17.25
N LEU A 64 -21.04 -18.60 16.44
CA LEU A 64 -21.45 -17.29 16.96
C LEU A 64 -22.74 -17.38 17.78
N GLN A 65 -23.77 -18.07 17.27
CA GLN A 65 -25.04 -18.18 17.97
C GLN A 65 -24.91 -18.93 19.30
N GLN A 66 -24.15 -20.04 19.33
CA GLN A 66 -23.93 -20.80 20.55
C GLN A 66 -23.21 -19.97 21.62
N TRP A 67 -22.24 -19.15 21.21
CA TRP A 67 -21.57 -18.21 22.11
C TRP A 67 -22.52 -17.14 22.65
N LEU A 68 -23.37 -16.57 21.80
CA LEU A 68 -24.33 -15.54 22.21
C LEU A 68 -25.41 -16.08 23.16
N ASP A 69 -25.85 -17.32 22.95
CA ASP A 69 -26.87 -17.97 23.76
C ASP A 69 -26.33 -18.40 25.13
N ALA A 70 -25.11 -18.95 25.17
CA ALA A 70 -24.48 -19.45 26.39
C ALA A 70 -22.95 -19.27 26.36
N PRO A 71 -22.43 -18.07 26.72
CA PRO A 71 -21.00 -17.81 26.77
C PRO A 71 -20.29 -18.75 27.74
N GLN A 72 -19.16 -19.31 27.32
CA GLN A 72 -18.34 -20.22 28.12
C GLN A 72 -16.93 -19.68 28.25
N ALA A 73 -16.53 -19.26 29.46
CA ALA A 73 -15.18 -18.75 29.68
C ALA A 73 -14.11 -19.78 29.25
N GLY A 74 -13.18 -19.36 28.41
CA GLY A 74 -12.13 -20.21 27.86
C GLY A 74 -12.51 -20.91 26.55
N ALA A 75 -13.72 -20.71 26.00
CA ALA A 75 -14.11 -21.34 24.75
C ALA A 75 -13.59 -20.57 23.52
N GLY A 76 -13.42 -21.31 22.43
CA GLY A 76 -13.12 -20.76 21.11
C GLY A 76 -14.38 -20.51 20.31
N VAL A 77 -14.46 -19.36 19.63
CA VAL A 77 -15.60 -19.01 18.76
C VAL A 77 -15.17 -19.06 17.30
N LEU A 78 -15.91 -19.79 16.46
CA LEU A 78 -15.69 -19.84 15.02
C LEU A 78 -16.74 -19.00 14.28
N LEU A 79 -16.27 -17.94 13.62
CA LEU A 79 -17.09 -17.11 12.75
C LEU A 79 -17.12 -17.67 11.33
N GLN A 80 -18.34 -17.85 10.82
CA GLN A 80 -18.62 -18.19 9.44
C GLN A 80 -18.72 -16.91 8.58
N PRO A 81 -18.49 -16.98 7.26
CA PRO A 81 -18.50 -15.79 6.40
C PRO A 81 -19.82 -15.01 6.36
N VAL A 82 -20.93 -15.63 6.80
CA VAL A 82 -22.26 -15.03 6.82
C VAL A 82 -22.62 -14.41 8.17
N ASP A 83 -21.78 -14.61 9.18
CA ASP A 83 -22.05 -14.15 10.55
C ASP A 83 -21.90 -12.64 10.67
N ASP A 84 -22.73 -11.99 11.49
CA ASP A 84 -22.56 -10.58 11.81
C ASP A 84 -21.64 -10.41 13.01
N THR A 85 -20.41 -9.95 12.76
CA THR A 85 -19.41 -9.69 13.79
C THR A 85 -19.87 -8.67 14.83
N HIS A 86 -20.74 -7.71 14.49
CA HIS A 86 -21.20 -6.71 15.44
C HIS A 86 -21.99 -7.31 16.60
N ALA A 87 -22.55 -8.51 16.44
CA ALA A 87 -23.23 -9.22 17.50
C ALA A 87 -22.31 -9.55 18.70
N LEU A 88 -20.99 -9.53 18.51
CA LEU A 88 -20.00 -9.72 19.57
C LEU A 88 -19.73 -8.47 20.43
N THR A 89 -20.38 -7.33 20.14
CA THR A 89 -20.21 -6.10 20.93
C THR A 89 -20.54 -6.37 22.41
N ASP A 90 -19.62 -6.02 23.30
CA ASP A 90 -19.71 -6.27 24.75
C ASP A 90 -19.89 -7.77 25.12
N ARG A 91 -19.45 -8.68 24.25
CA ARG A 91 -19.53 -10.14 24.42
C ARG A 91 -18.20 -10.85 24.15
N LEU A 92 -17.09 -10.12 24.21
CA LEU A 92 -15.74 -10.66 23.95
C LEU A 92 -15.05 -11.15 25.23
N ASP A 93 -15.57 -10.81 26.40
CA ASP A 93 -15.00 -11.22 27.67
C ASP A 93 -15.06 -12.74 27.85
N GLY A 94 -13.92 -13.34 28.20
CA GLY A 94 -13.80 -14.78 28.41
C GLY A 94 -13.63 -15.61 27.14
N VAL A 95 -13.63 -15.02 25.94
CA VAL A 95 -13.27 -15.73 24.70
C VAL A 95 -11.78 -16.08 24.74
N ALA A 96 -11.44 -17.36 24.58
CA ALA A 96 -10.03 -17.78 24.52
C ALA A 96 -9.39 -17.47 23.17
N ILE A 97 -10.16 -17.63 22.09
CA ILE A 97 -9.71 -17.40 20.71
C ILE A 97 -10.92 -17.21 19.81
N ILE A 98 -10.78 -16.36 18.79
CA ILE A 98 -11.75 -16.26 17.70
C ILE A 98 -11.08 -16.81 16.45
N ALA A 99 -11.73 -17.73 15.76
CA ALA A 99 -11.35 -18.17 14.44
C ALA A 99 -12.32 -17.62 13.39
N VAL A 100 -11.81 -17.34 12.19
CA VAL A 100 -12.61 -16.92 11.03
C VAL A 100 -12.41 -17.92 9.91
N ASP A 101 -13.52 -18.46 9.41
CA ASP A 101 -13.52 -19.51 8.41
C ASP A 101 -13.44 -18.97 6.98
N PHE A 102 -12.52 -19.53 6.19
CA PHE A 102 -12.35 -19.26 4.77
C PHE A 102 -12.74 -20.53 3.99
N PRO A 103 -14.01 -20.72 3.61
CA PRO A 103 -14.45 -21.98 2.99
C PRO A 103 -13.87 -22.21 1.58
N ARG A 104 -13.37 -21.13 0.93
CA ARG A 104 -12.73 -21.20 -0.38
C ARG A 104 -11.72 -20.07 -0.57
N ILE A 105 -10.75 -20.31 -1.46
CA ILE A 105 -9.81 -19.27 -1.91
C ILE A 105 -10.58 -18.13 -2.58
N GLY A 106 -10.19 -16.89 -2.24
CA GLY A 106 -10.80 -15.67 -2.76
C GLY A 106 -12.07 -15.22 -2.05
N ASP A 107 -12.41 -15.79 -0.88
CA ASP A 107 -13.42 -15.21 0.00
C ASP A 107 -12.83 -14.04 0.81
N GLY A 108 -13.25 -12.81 0.50
CA GLY A 108 -12.75 -11.59 1.14
C GLY A 108 -13.40 -11.24 2.48
N ARG A 109 -14.54 -11.85 2.84
CA ARG A 109 -15.30 -11.43 4.04
C ARG A 109 -14.56 -11.67 5.35
N GLY A 110 -13.72 -12.70 5.39
CA GLY A 110 -12.88 -12.98 6.57
C GLY A 110 -11.93 -11.84 6.93
N TYR A 111 -11.47 -11.06 5.94
CA TYR A 111 -10.65 -9.87 6.18
C TYR A 111 -11.46 -8.76 6.86
N SER A 112 -12.73 -8.58 6.47
CA SER A 112 -13.63 -7.62 7.10
C SER A 112 -13.96 -8.01 8.56
N HIS A 113 -14.17 -9.30 8.84
CA HIS A 113 -14.38 -9.78 10.22
C HIS A 113 -13.17 -9.44 11.11
N ALA A 114 -11.96 -9.74 10.65
CA ALA A 114 -10.73 -9.41 11.40
C ALA A 114 -10.57 -7.90 11.65
N PHE A 115 -10.81 -7.09 10.62
CA PHE A 115 -10.77 -5.64 10.73
C PHE A 115 -11.77 -5.13 11.78
N LEU A 116 -13.02 -5.59 11.74
CA LEU A 116 -14.06 -5.18 12.70
C LEU A 116 -13.70 -5.60 14.12
N LEU A 117 -13.27 -6.85 14.32
CA LEU A 117 -12.83 -7.35 15.63
C LEU A 117 -11.72 -6.49 16.23
N ARG A 118 -10.70 -6.13 15.44
CA ARG A 118 -9.54 -5.36 15.92
C ARG A 118 -9.83 -3.87 16.09
N GLN A 119 -10.41 -3.24 15.07
CA GLN A 119 -10.50 -1.78 14.96
C GLN A 119 -11.80 -1.20 15.54
N ARG A 120 -12.90 -1.96 15.49
CA ARG A 120 -14.22 -1.49 15.98
C ARG A 120 -14.56 -2.06 17.34
N LEU A 121 -14.37 -3.37 17.52
CA LEU A 121 -14.73 -4.07 18.76
C LEU A 121 -13.56 -4.18 19.76
N GLY A 122 -12.35 -3.76 19.35
CA GLY A 122 -11.20 -3.68 20.25
C GLY A 122 -10.64 -5.03 20.73
N TYR A 123 -11.02 -6.15 20.12
CA TYR A 123 -10.60 -7.49 20.53
C TYR A 123 -9.07 -7.63 20.51
N LYS A 124 -8.49 -7.94 21.67
CA LYS A 124 -7.03 -8.09 21.86
C LYS A 124 -6.57 -9.55 21.92
N GLY A 125 -7.49 -10.50 22.08
CA GLY A 125 -7.17 -11.92 22.16
C GLY A 125 -6.70 -12.53 20.83
N PRO A 126 -6.36 -13.83 20.84
CA PRO A 126 -5.92 -14.56 19.66
C PRO A 126 -6.98 -14.58 18.55
N LEU A 127 -6.56 -14.36 17.31
CA LEU A 127 -7.40 -14.35 16.10
C LEU A 127 -6.79 -15.24 15.02
N ARG A 128 -7.51 -16.32 14.67
CA ARG A 128 -7.03 -17.37 13.75
C ARG A 128 -7.76 -17.38 12.42
N ALA A 129 -7.03 -17.47 11.32
CA ALA A 129 -7.60 -17.80 10.01
C ALA A 129 -7.64 -19.33 9.84
N VAL A 130 -8.78 -19.89 9.47
CA VAL A 130 -8.96 -21.34 9.24
C VAL A 130 -9.61 -21.66 7.90
N GLY A 131 -9.44 -22.88 7.40
CA GLY A 131 -10.04 -23.34 6.15
C GLY A 131 -9.08 -23.30 4.96
N ALA A 132 -9.51 -22.73 3.84
CA ALA A 132 -8.77 -22.63 2.59
C ALA A 132 -7.70 -21.52 2.60
N VAL A 133 -6.95 -21.41 3.71
CA VAL A 133 -5.88 -20.42 3.91
C VAL A 133 -4.60 -20.93 3.24
N THR A 134 -4.05 -20.14 2.32
CA THR A 134 -2.81 -20.45 1.61
C THR A 134 -1.62 -19.63 2.11
N ALA A 135 -0.41 -20.11 1.84
CA ALA A 135 0.83 -19.48 2.32
C ALA A 135 0.99 -18.03 1.84
N ASP A 136 0.55 -17.72 0.63
CA ASP A 136 0.58 -16.37 0.02
C ASP A 136 -0.41 -15.40 0.68
N GLN A 137 -1.48 -15.90 1.30
CA GLN A 137 -2.47 -15.07 1.99
C GLN A 137 -2.04 -14.65 3.39
N VAL A 138 -1.10 -15.39 4.00
CA VAL A 138 -0.68 -15.21 5.40
C VAL A 138 -0.26 -13.78 5.69
N PHE A 139 0.53 -13.16 4.81
CA PHE A 139 0.90 -11.75 4.96
C PHE A 139 -0.34 -10.84 5.00
N ALA A 140 -1.20 -10.90 3.99
CA ALA A 140 -2.38 -10.04 3.92
C ALA A 140 -3.35 -10.28 5.09
N LEU A 141 -3.43 -11.50 5.61
CA LEU A 141 -4.24 -11.83 6.78
C LEU A 141 -3.61 -11.27 8.07
N GLU A 142 -2.29 -11.39 8.24
CA GLU A 142 -1.56 -10.74 9.33
C GLU A 142 -1.82 -9.22 9.33
N GLN A 143 -1.80 -8.58 8.16
CA GLN A 143 -2.09 -7.15 7.99
C GLN A 143 -3.46 -6.69 8.50
N VAL A 144 -4.48 -7.54 8.49
CA VAL A 144 -5.81 -7.20 9.03
C VAL A 144 -6.01 -7.65 10.48
N GLY A 145 -4.96 -8.22 11.09
CA GLY A 145 -4.87 -8.48 12.51
C GLY A 145 -5.04 -9.93 12.93
N PHE A 146 -4.96 -10.90 12.01
CA PHE A 146 -4.79 -12.31 12.36
C PHE A 146 -3.40 -12.54 12.98
N ASP A 147 -3.33 -13.41 13.99
CA ASP A 147 -2.08 -13.80 14.68
C ASP A 147 -1.77 -15.29 14.56
N SER A 148 -2.70 -16.09 14.04
CA SER A 148 -2.45 -17.49 13.70
C SER A 148 -3.20 -17.93 12.44
N PHE A 149 -2.65 -18.93 11.75
CA PHE A 149 -3.10 -19.40 10.45
C PHE A 149 -3.06 -20.92 10.42
N ALA A 150 -4.23 -21.55 10.30
CA ALA A 150 -4.33 -22.96 10.04
C ALA A 150 -4.25 -23.18 8.53
N LEU A 151 -3.05 -23.47 8.03
CA LEU A 151 -2.77 -23.58 6.61
C LEU A 151 -3.46 -24.80 6.00
N ARG A 152 -3.89 -24.68 4.75
CA ARG A 152 -4.43 -25.80 3.98
C ARG A 152 -3.40 -26.95 3.94
N ALA A 153 -3.89 -28.18 4.01
CA ALA A 153 -3.06 -29.38 4.19
C ALA A 153 -1.97 -29.59 3.10
N ASP A 154 -2.13 -29.01 1.91
CA ASP A 154 -1.18 -29.09 0.80
C ASP A 154 -0.12 -27.95 0.81
N GLN A 155 -0.16 -27.07 1.80
CA GLN A 155 0.77 -25.96 1.96
C GLN A 155 1.94 -26.35 2.88
N ALA A 156 3.06 -25.68 2.69
CA ALA A 156 4.25 -25.83 3.53
C ALA A 156 4.44 -24.60 4.41
N ALA A 157 5.15 -24.77 5.53
CA ALA A 157 5.36 -23.69 6.49
C ALA A 157 6.39 -22.68 5.98
N GLU A 158 7.41 -23.14 5.26
CA GLU A 158 8.52 -22.33 4.80
C GLU A 158 8.07 -21.21 3.84
N PRO A 159 7.22 -21.47 2.81
CA PRO A 159 6.66 -20.40 1.98
C PRO A 159 5.78 -19.42 2.76
N ALA A 160 5.07 -19.88 3.80
CA ALA A 160 4.20 -19.04 4.61
C ALA A 160 5.01 -18.11 5.55
N VAL A 161 6.08 -18.63 6.16
CA VAL A 161 7.05 -17.84 6.92
C VAL A 161 7.80 -16.86 6.00
N ALA A 162 8.14 -17.29 4.78
CA ALA A 162 8.73 -16.39 3.79
C ALA A 162 7.74 -15.29 3.38
N ALA A 163 6.44 -15.60 3.23
CA ALA A 163 5.39 -14.62 2.92
C ALA A 163 5.27 -13.53 3.99
N LEU A 164 5.35 -13.91 5.28
CA LEU A 164 5.38 -12.93 6.40
C LEU A 164 6.55 -11.95 6.30
N ASN A 165 7.67 -12.40 5.74
CA ASN A 165 8.88 -11.59 5.56
C ASN A 165 9.00 -11.00 4.14
N SER A 166 8.01 -11.22 3.26
CA SER A 166 8.07 -10.79 1.85
C SER A 166 7.84 -9.30 1.67
N TYR A 167 7.50 -8.59 2.75
CA TYR A 167 7.48 -7.14 2.79
C TYR A 167 8.25 -6.65 4.01
N ALA A 168 9.17 -5.73 3.79
CA ALA A 168 9.87 -5.06 4.88
C ALA A 168 8.93 -4.20 5.75
N VAL A 169 7.71 -3.89 5.29
CA VAL A 169 6.77 -3.02 6.02
C VAL A 169 5.28 -3.35 5.76
N PRO A 170 4.52 -3.73 6.81
CA PRO A 170 3.05 -3.81 6.85
C PRO A 170 2.29 -2.58 6.29
N TYR A 171 1.28 -2.80 5.44
CA TYR A 171 0.34 -1.78 4.97
C TYR A 171 -0.76 -1.45 6.01
N LEU A 172 -1.01 -2.31 7.00
CA LEU A 172 -2.09 -2.13 8.00
C LEU A 172 -1.72 -2.55 9.45
N THR A 173 -0.65 -3.34 9.71
CA THR A 173 -0.27 -3.79 11.08
C THR A 173 0.87 -3.06 11.79
N ALA A 174 1.28 -1.86 11.37
CA ALA A 174 2.31 -1.11 12.10
C ALA A 174 1.84 -0.45 13.42
N PHE A 175 0.77 -0.94 14.05
CA PHE A 175 0.21 -0.37 15.28
C PHE A 175 0.63 -1.07 16.56
N ARG A 176 1.23 -2.27 16.49
CA ARG A 176 1.31 -3.10 17.69
C ARG A 176 2.44 -2.80 18.66
N ASP A 177 3.58 -2.28 18.24
CA ASP A 177 4.67 -1.83 19.15
C ASP A 177 5.76 -1.07 18.37
N ARG A 178 5.40 -0.01 17.62
CA ARG A 178 6.40 1.05 17.41
C ARG A 178 6.50 1.79 18.71
N ASP A 179 7.70 2.17 19.14
CA ASP A 179 7.83 3.17 20.19
C ASP A 179 6.99 4.38 19.78
N ALA A 180 5.78 4.51 20.36
CA ALA A 180 4.88 5.61 20.06
C ALA A 180 5.60 6.94 20.29
N ALA A 181 6.53 6.94 21.25
CA ALA A 181 7.49 8.01 21.51
C ALA A 181 8.41 8.34 20.31
N VAL A 182 8.95 7.33 19.59
CA VAL A 182 9.78 7.53 18.39
C VAL A 182 8.94 8.07 17.23
N PHE A 183 7.75 7.52 17.01
CA PHE A 183 6.86 8.04 15.96
C PHE A 183 6.43 9.49 16.28
N ASP A 184 6.02 9.76 17.52
CA ASP A 184 5.70 11.12 17.99
C ASP A 184 6.90 12.07 17.83
N ALA A 185 8.11 11.60 18.10
CA ALA A 185 9.32 12.39 17.88
C ALA A 185 9.53 12.70 16.40
N LYS A 186 9.33 11.73 15.49
CA LYS A 186 9.39 11.94 14.03
C LYS A 186 8.38 12.99 13.57
N VAL A 187 7.14 12.93 14.07
CA VAL A 187 6.10 13.93 13.76
C VAL A 187 6.53 15.32 14.21
N ARG A 188 6.98 15.46 15.47
CA ARG A 188 7.47 16.76 16.00
C ARG A 188 8.68 17.28 15.23
N LEU A 189 9.60 16.40 14.82
CA LEU A 189 10.77 16.77 14.02
C LEU A 189 10.37 17.25 12.63
N LEU A 190 9.41 16.59 11.97
CA LEU A 190 8.86 17.03 10.70
C LEU A 190 8.22 18.42 10.79
N GLU A 191 7.35 18.63 11.79
CA GLU A 191 6.71 19.93 12.04
C GLU A 191 7.73 21.03 12.28
N LYS A 192 8.75 20.75 13.10
CA LYS A 192 9.86 21.68 13.36
C LYS A 192 10.67 21.97 12.10
N ALA A 193 10.96 20.96 11.28
CA ALA A 193 11.71 21.10 10.04
C ALA A 193 10.96 21.98 9.03
N LEU A 194 9.66 21.72 8.81
CA LEU A 194 8.85 22.52 7.89
C LEU A 194 8.67 23.96 8.39
N THR A 195 8.49 24.15 9.70
CA THR A 195 8.46 25.49 10.31
C THR A 195 9.78 26.24 10.08
N ALA A 196 10.92 25.56 10.28
CA ALA A 196 12.23 26.16 10.07
C ALA A 196 12.48 26.49 8.58
N ILE A 197 12.04 25.65 7.65
CA ILE A 197 12.09 25.93 6.21
C ILE A 197 11.27 27.17 5.88
N ALA A 198 10.03 27.25 6.38
CA ALA A 198 9.14 28.39 6.15
C ALA A 198 9.66 29.72 6.74
N GLN A 199 10.47 29.66 7.81
CA GLN A 199 11.11 30.85 8.40
C GLN A 199 12.39 31.27 7.66
N ARG A 200 13.06 30.32 7.00
CA ARG A 200 14.36 30.52 6.35
C ARG A 200 14.24 31.06 4.94
N HIS A 201 13.14 30.75 4.27
CA HIS A 201 12.91 31.02 2.86
C HIS A 201 11.71 31.94 2.69
N GLU A 202 11.80 32.89 1.76
CA GLU A 202 10.74 33.84 1.44
C GLU A 202 9.67 33.21 0.54
N ARG A 203 10.05 32.29 -0.35
CA ARG A 203 9.14 31.68 -1.33
C ARG A 203 9.33 30.16 -1.48
N PRO A 204 9.31 29.38 -0.38
CA PRO A 204 9.41 27.93 -0.45
C PRO A 204 8.19 27.31 -1.14
N ALA A 205 8.39 26.24 -1.91
CA ALA A 205 7.30 25.52 -2.56
C ALA A 205 7.44 24.00 -2.48
N LEU A 206 6.34 23.32 -2.19
CA LEU A 206 6.17 21.88 -2.29
C LEU A 206 5.65 21.50 -3.69
N ALA A 207 6.44 20.72 -4.42
CA ALA A 207 5.96 20.05 -5.62
C ALA A 207 5.31 18.72 -5.21
N THR A 208 3.98 18.64 -5.25
CA THR A 208 3.22 17.45 -4.86
C THR A 208 2.75 16.65 -6.07
N SER A 209 3.00 15.35 -6.03
CA SER A 209 2.40 14.35 -6.93
C SER A 209 1.10 13.75 -6.35
N LEU A 210 0.68 14.24 -5.18
CA LEU A 210 -0.39 13.68 -4.35
C LEU A 210 -0.15 12.22 -3.94
N SER A 211 1.12 11.82 -3.89
CA SER A 211 1.50 10.56 -3.25
C SER A 211 1.26 10.67 -1.73
N ALA A 212 1.14 9.53 -1.04
CA ALA A 212 0.88 9.49 0.40
C ALA A 212 1.89 10.33 1.20
N GLU A 213 3.15 10.36 0.76
CA GLU A 213 4.21 11.19 1.34
C GLU A 213 3.96 12.68 1.15
N ASP A 214 3.65 13.10 -0.08
CA ASP A 214 3.35 14.49 -0.37
C ASP A 214 2.07 14.94 0.36
N MET A 215 1.13 14.02 0.61
CA MET A 215 -0.07 14.26 1.42
C MET A 215 0.26 14.48 2.90
N VAL A 216 1.26 13.78 3.46
CA VAL A 216 1.77 14.05 4.82
C VAL A 216 2.34 15.47 4.90
N LEU A 217 3.18 15.87 3.92
CA LEU A 217 3.73 17.22 3.87
C LEU A 217 2.63 18.27 3.73
N THR A 218 1.64 18.01 2.86
CA THR A 218 0.49 18.91 2.63
C THR A 218 -0.34 19.10 3.90
N ASP A 219 -0.62 18.02 4.65
CA ASP A 219 -1.33 18.11 5.93
C ASP A 219 -0.58 18.98 6.94
N VAL A 220 0.73 18.79 7.12
CA VAL A 220 1.51 19.59 8.07
C VAL A 220 1.52 21.07 7.65
N ILE A 221 1.76 21.36 6.37
CA ILE A 221 1.74 22.73 5.83
C ILE A 221 0.39 23.39 6.12
N ALA A 222 -0.71 22.70 5.83
CA ALA A 222 -2.06 23.21 6.03
C ALA A 222 -2.40 23.43 7.51
N ARG A 223 -2.18 22.40 8.34
CA ARG A 223 -2.54 22.39 9.76
C ARG A 223 -1.76 23.43 10.56
N LEU A 224 -0.49 23.63 10.22
CA LEU A 224 0.36 24.65 10.84
C LEU A 224 0.29 26.01 10.13
N LYS A 225 -0.47 26.11 9.03
CA LYS A 225 -0.63 27.33 8.22
C LYS A 225 0.72 27.93 7.79
N LEU A 226 1.63 27.06 7.37
CA LEU A 226 2.96 27.50 6.96
C LEU A 226 2.88 28.21 5.60
N PRO A 227 3.62 29.32 5.40
CA PRO A 227 3.70 30.02 4.12
C PRO A 227 4.57 29.25 3.11
N ILE A 228 4.16 28.02 2.78
CA ILE A 228 4.79 27.17 1.78
C ILE A 228 3.77 26.93 0.68
N ASP A 229 4.09 27.35 -0.55
CA ASP A 229 3.18 27.16 -1.67
C ASP A 229 3.12 25.69 -2.07
N VAL A 230 1.94 25.21 -2.46
CA VAL A 230 1.74 23.83 -2.89
C VAL A 230 1.30 23.82 -4.35
N PHE A 231 2.02 23.08 -5.19
CA PHE A 231 1.69 22.94 -6.60
C PHE A 231 1.86 21.50 -7.09
N THR A 232 1.10 21.14 -8.12
CA THR A 232 1.18 19.83 -8.77
C THR A 232 1.42 19.98 -10.26
N LEU A 233 2.03 18.96 -10.87
CA LEU A 233 2.22 18.89 -12.32
C LEU A 233 1.06 18.13 -12.94
N ASP A 234 0.09 18.86 -13.51
CA ASP A 234 -0.98 18.27 -14.29
C ASP A 234 -0.45 17.94 -15.69
N THR A 235 0.09 16.72 -15.81
CA THR A 235 0.70 16.23 -17.04
C THR A 235 -0.29 16.03 -18.19
N GLY A 236 -1.60 16.14 -17.94
CA GLY A 236 -2.66 15.73 -18.88
C GLY A 236 -2.77 14.23 -19.10
N ARG A 237 -2.05 13.41 -18.32
CA ARG A 237 -2.04 11.93 -18.37
C ARG A 237 -2.11 11.31 -16.96
N LEU A 238 -2.62 12.04 -15.96
CA LEU A 238 -2.79 11.54 -14.59
C LEU A 238 -4.02 10.62 -14.50
N HIS A 239 -4.08 9.78 -13.48
CA HIS A 239 -5.28 8.99 -13.18
C HIS A 239 -6.44 9.91 -12.79
N ALA A 240 -7.67 9.50 -13.11
CA ALA A 240 -8.87 10.22 -12.69
C ALA A 240 -8.94 10.33 -11.16
N GLU A 241 -8.54 9.28 -10.43
CA GLU A 241 -8.48 9.25 -8.97
C GLU A 241 -7.45 10.25 -8.42
N THR A 242 -6.33 10.48 -9.11
CA THR A 242 -5.34 11.51 -8.73
C THR A 242 -5.91 12.91 -8.97
N LEU A 243 -6.61 13.14 -10.08
CA LEU A 243 -7.24 14.43 -10.37
C LEU A 243 -8.34 14.77 -9.35
N ALA A 244 -9.16 13.77 -8.97
CA ALA A 244 -10.19 13.93 -7.95
C ALA A 244 -9.60 14.27 -6.57
N LEU A 245 -8.48 13.63 -6.21
CA LEU A 245 -7.78 13.89 -4.95
C LEU A 245 -7.29 15.33 -4.82
N ILE A 246 -6.99 16.04 -5.91
CA ILE A 246 -6.65 17.48 -5.85
C ILE A 246 -7.82 18.26 -5.22
N GLY A 247 -9.03 18.08 -5.75
CA GLY A 247 -10.21 18.79 -5.26
C GLY A 247 -10.59 18.41 -3.83
N GLU A 248 -10.50 17.12 -3.49
CA GLU A 248 -10.72 16.63 -2.11
C GLU A 248 -9.73 17.29 -1.14
N THR A 249 -8.46 17.39 -1.52
CA THR A 249 -7.40 17.98 -0.71
C THR A 249 -7.61 19.48 -0.49
N GLU A 250 -7.92 20.22 -1.56
CA GLU A 250 -8.24 21.65 -1.49
C GLU A 250 -9.46 21.90 -0.58
N GLN A 251 -10.53 21.10 -0.75
CA GLN A 251 -11.74 21.20 0.08
C GLN A 251 -11.45 20.90 1.55
N ARG A 252 -10.68 19.84 1.85
CA ARG A 252 -10.37 19.44 3.22
C ARG A 252 -9.57 20.51 3.96
N TYR A 253 -8.56 21.07 3.31
CA TYR A 253 -7.58 21.93 3.96
C TYR A 253 -7.83 23.43 3.75
N GLY A 254 -8.74 23.81 2.86
CA GLY A 254 -8.98 25.22 2.52
C GLY A 254 -7.77 25.89 1.88
N LEU A 255 -6.95 25.11 1.17
CA LEU A 255 -5.77 25.59 0.44
C LEU A 255 -6.00 25.50 -1.07
N THR A 256 -5.13 26.14 -1.85
CA THR A 256 -5.10 26.01 -3.31
C THR A 256 -3.87 25.22 -3.73
N ILE A 257 -4.06 24.20 -4.57
CA ILE A 257 -2.97 23.48 -5.22
C ILE A 257 -2.84 24.03 -6.64
N ALA A 258 -1.79 24.81 -6.88
CA ALA A 258 -1.54 25.36 -8.21
C ALA A 258 -1.25 24.22 -9.20
N ARG A 259 -1.99 24.18 -10.32
CA ARG A 259 -1.86 23.14 -11.34
C ARG A 259 -0.96 23.65 -12.46
N GLN A 260 0.19 23.01 -12.63
CA GLN A 260 1.19 23.38 -13.62
C GLN A 260 1.08 22.44 -14.81
N GLN A 261 0.60 22.98 -15.92
CA GLN A 261 0.34 22.22 -17.14
C GLN A 261 1.48 22.41 -18.17
N PRO A 262 1.70 21.42 -19.04
CA PRO A 262 2.58 21.60 -20.20
C PRO A 262 2.02 22.60 -21.19
N ALA A 263 2.91 23.31 -21.89
CA ALA A 263 2.47 24.21 -22.94
C ALA A 263 1.82 23.38 -24.07
N PRO A 264 0.64 23.77 -24.56
CA PRO A 264 -0.05 23.01 -25.61
C PRO A 264 0.80 22.79 -26.86
N SER A 265 1.64 23.78 -27.22
CA SER A 265 2.57 23.69 -28.35
C SER A 265 3.61 22.57 -28.19
N ASP A 266 4.19 22.42 -27.00
CA ASP A 266 5.23 21.43 -26.75
C ASP A 266 4.64 20.02 -26.80
N VAL A 267 3.43 19.84 -26.25
CA VAL A 267 2.69 18.58 -26.32
C VAL A 267 2.32 18.26 -27.75
N ALA A 268 1.79 19.23 -28.50
CA ALA A 268 1.42 19.04 -29.90
C ALA A 268 2.63 18.65 -30.77
N ALA A 269 3.78 19.29 -30.56
CA ALA A 269 5.02 18.94 -31.25
C ALA A 269 5.48 17.51 -30.94
N TYR A 270 5.45 17.10 -29.66
CA TYR A 270 5.77 15.72 -29.29
C TYR A 270 4.82 14.70 -29.94
N VAL A 271 3.51 14.96 -29.88
CA VAL A 271 2.49 14.06 -30.44
C VAL A 271 2.60 13.97 -31.96
N ALA A 272 2.91 15.08 -32.65
CA ALA A 272 3.11 15.06 -34.10
C ALA A 272 4.33 14.23 -34.52
N ALA A 273 5.40 14.24 -33.72
CA ALA A 273 6.64 13.52 -34.03
C ALA A 273 6.62 12.05 -33.61
N HIS A 274 5.99 11.71 -32.48
CA HIS A 274 6.09 10.38 -31.86
C HIS A 274 4.73 9.69 -31.65
N GLY A 275 3.62 10.38 -31.90
CA GLY A 275 2.28 9.91 -31.55
C GLY A 275 1.94 10.14 -30.08
N VAL A 276 0.66 9.94 -29.74
CA VAL A 276 0.13 10.20 -28.39
C VAL A 276 0.77 9.32 -27.31
N ASP A 277 1.18 8.11 -27.70
CA ASP A 277 1.79 7.09 -26.86
C ASP A 277 3.21 6.71 -27.30
N GLY A 278 3.89 7.60 -28.04
CA GLY A 278 5.26 7.38 -28.53
C GLY A 278 6.30 7.07 -27.45
N PHE A 279 5.98 7.31 -26.18
CA PHE A 279 6.84 6.96 -25.05
C PHE A 279 6.98 5.43 -24.84
N TYR A 280 6.17 4.60 -25.50
CA TYR A 280 6.39 3.15 -25.52
C TYR A 280 7.49 2.71 -26.49
N GLU A 281 7.85 3.56 -27.46
CA GLU A 281 8.81 3.21 -28.52
C GLU A 281 10.25 3.15 -28.01
N GLY A 282 10.56 3.85 -26.92
CA GLY A 282 11.89 3.82 -26.34
C GLY A 282 12.12 4.77 -25.16
N LEU A 283 13.26 4.56 -24.50
CA LEU A 283 13.68 5.35 -23.35
C LEU A 283 13.86 6.83 -23.71
N ALA A 284 14.34 7.12 -24.92
CA ALA A 284 14.54 8.49 -25.39
C ALA A 284 13.20 9.21 -25.54
N GLU A 285 12.23 8.59 -26.21
CA GLU A 285 10.88 9.10 -26.45
C GLU A 285 10.12 9.28 -25.12
N ARG A 286 10.29 8.34 -24.18
CA ARG A 286 9.78 8.46 -22.81
C ARG A 286 10.40 9.64 -22.06
N LYS A 287 11.72 9.83 -22.16
CA LYS A 287 12.42 10.99 -21.56
C LYS A 287 11.93 12.30 -22.19
N LEU A 288 11.71 12.36 -23.50
CA LEU A 288 11.13 13.51 -24.18
C LEU A 288 9.71 13.81 -23.67
N CYS A 289 8.85 12.79 -23.56
CA CYS A 289 7.49 12.93 -23.01
C CYS A 289 7.54 13.49 -21.58
N CYS A 290 8.41 12.94 -20.72
CA CYS A 290 8.61 13.45 -19.37
C CYS A 290 9.19 14.87 -19.36
N GLY A 291 10.09 15.19 -20.29
CA GLY A 291 10.65 16.53 -20.45
C GLY A 291 9.56 17.56 -20.69
N VAL A 292 8.75 17.33 -21.72
CA VAL A 292 7.64 18.22 -22.12
C VAL A 292 6.56 18.30 -21.05
N ARG A 293 6.14 17.15 -20.49
CA ARG A 293 4.99 17.08 -19.57
C ARG A 293 5.32 17.34 -18.11
N LYS A 294 6.59 17.27 -17.70
CA LYS A 294 6.98 17.36 -16.29
C LYS A 294 8.14 18.30 -16.04
N VAL A 295 9.25 18.17 -16.78
CA VAL A 295 10.45 18.98 -16.52
C VAL A 295 10.21 20.45 -16.86
N LEU A 296 9.77 20.76 -18.10
CA LEU A 296 9.51 22.14 -18.50
C LEU A 296 8.44 22.84 -17.61
N PRO A 297 7.31 22.20 -17.26
CA PRO A 297 6.36 22.77 -16.30
C PRO A 297 6.94 22.96 -14.89
N LEU A 298 7.77 22.03 -14.41
CA LEU A 298 8.41 22.15 -13.11
C LEU A 298 9.34 23.37 -13.08
N ASP A 299 10.15 23.56 -14.11
CA ASP A 299 11.09 24.67 -14.18
C ASP A 299 10.37 26.02 -14.13
N ARG A 300 9.25 26.16 -14.86
CA ARG A 300 8.39 27.35 -14.79
C ARG A 300 7.77 27.54 -13.40
N ALA A 301 7.34 26.46 -12.76
CA ALA A 301 6.71 26.52 -11.44
C ALA A 301 7.69 26.92 -10.32
N LEU A 302 8.96 26.54 -10.49
CA LEU A 302 10.05 26.84 -9.58
C LEU A 302 10.72 28.20 -9.85
N GLU A 303 10.37 28.88 -10.95
CA GLU A 303 10.91 30.19 -11.28
C GLU A 303 10.62 31.22 -10.18
N GLY A 304 11.68 31.86 -9.67
CA GLY A 304 11.61 32.83 -8.58
C GLY A 304 11.35 32.22 -7.19
N ARG A 305 11.42 30.90 -7.02
CA ARG A 305 11.42 30.20 -5.72
C ARG A 305 12.84 30.09 -5.18
N ASP A 306 12.99 30.14 -3.86
CA ASP A 306 14.28 30.01 -3.16
C ASP A 306 14.46 28.62 -2.49
N ALA A 307 13.38 27.86 -2.33
CA ALA A 307 13.42 26.48 -1.87
C ALA A 307 12.37 25.57 -2.52
N TRP A 308 12.76 24.31 -2.74
CA TRP A 308 11.93 23.25 -3.29
C TRP A 308 11.82 22.06 -2.34
N LEU A 309 10.60 21.71 -1.95
CA LEU A 309 10.30 20.54 -1.12
C LEU A 309 9.75 19.39 -1.96
N THR A 310 10.10 18.15 -1.59
CA THR A 310 9.55 16.91 -2.17
C THR A 310 9.26 15.87 -1.08
N GLY A 311 8.30 14.97 -1.32
CA GLY A 311 8.04 13.79 -0.48
C GLY A 311 8.94 12.58 -0.76
N GLN A 312 10.14 12.79 -1.33
CA GLN A 312 11.06 11.68 -1.60
C GLN A 312 11.55 11.02 -0.29
N ARG A 313 11.66 9.69 -0.30
CA ARG A 313 12.22 8.89 0.80
C ARG A 313 13.27 7.91 0.33
N ARG A 314 14.19 7.52 1.22
CA ARG A 314 15.25 6.54 0.91
C ARG A 314 14.69 5.16 0.54
N GLU A 315 13.61 4.72 1.19
CA GLU A 315 12.99 3.40 0.97
C GLU A 315 12.30 3.26 -0.40
N GLN A 316 12.02 4.36 -1.12
CA GLN A 316 11.23 4.30 -2.36
C GLN A 316 11.96 3.70 -3.56
N ALA A 317 13.30 3.67 -3.54
CA ALA A 317 14.11 3.10 -4.61
C ALA A 317 15.53 2.82 -4.12
N THR A 318 16.18 1.80 -4.69
CA THR A 318 17.59 1.50 -4.42
C THR A 318 18.54 2.67 -4.75
N THR A 319 18.20 3.44 -5.78
CA THR A 319 18.88 4.68 -6.21
C THR A 319 18.81 5.82 -5.18
N ARG A 320 17.92 5.73 -4.19
CA ARG A 320 17.65 6.79 -3.20
C ARG A 320 18.24 6.52 -1.83
N ALA A 321 19.01 5.44 -1.66
CA ALA A 321 19.61 5.10 -0.36
C ALA A 321 20.45 6.25 0.24
N ALA A 322 21.10 7.07 -0.60
CA ALA A 322 21.91 8.22 -0.19
C ALA A 322 21.16 9.57 -0.22
N LEU A 323 19.82 9.59 -0.37
CA LEU A 323 19.03 10.82 -0.42
C LEU A 323 19.25 11.65 0.86
N ALA A 324 19.64 12.91 0.73
CA ALA A 324 19.81 13.80 1.88
C ALA A 324 18.49 14.48 2.26
N GLU A 325 18.28 14.81 3.54
CA GLU A 325 17.12 15.62 3.97
C GLU A 325 17.16 17.04 3.40
N SER A 326 18.36 17.54 3.08
CA SER A 326 18.62 18.86 2.50
C SER A 326 19.76 18.73 1.50
N GLU A 327 19.55 19.17 0.27
CA GLU A 327 20.54 19.09 -0.82
C GLU A 327 20.49 20.33 -1.71
N ARG A 328 21.59 20.67 -2.38
CA ARG A 328 21.59 21.76 -3.37
C ARG A 328 21.16 21.19 -4.71
N ASP A 329 20.06 21.70 -5.28
CA ASP A 329 19.77 21.47 -6.70
C ASP A 329 20.70 22.37 -7.52
N ALA A 330 21.75 21.79 -8.10
CA ALA A 330 22.75 22.52 -8.87
C ALA A 330 22.19 23.02 -10.21
N GLU A 331 21.24 22.30 -10.82
CA GLU A 331 20.64 22.67 -12.10
C GLU A 331 19.80 23.94 -11.95
N ARG A 332 19.03 24.02 -10.86
CA ARG A 332 18.14 25.15 -10.56
C ARG A 332 18.74 26.16 -9.57
N ASN A 333 19.97 25.94 -9.13
CA ASN A 333 20.69 26.71 -8.12
C ASN A 333 19.83 27.06 -6.88
N MET A 334 19.11 26.08 -6.34
CA MET A 334 18.20 26.29 -5.21
C MET A 334 18.38 25.24 -4.12
N GLN A 335 17.90 25.58 -2.93
CA GLN A 335 17.89 24.62 -1.83
C GLN A 335 16.73 23.65 -2.02
N LYS A 336 17.04 22.37 -2.04
CA LYS A 336 16.05 21.30 -2.10
C LYS A 336 15.97 20.58 -0.77
N TYR A 337 14.75 20.21 -0.37
CA TYR A 337 14.45 19.53 0.88
C TYR A 337 13.66 18.25 0.62
N ASN A 338 14.02 17.20 1.37
CA ASN A 338 13.33 15.92 1.40
C ASN A 338 12.98 15.61 2.87
N PRO A 339 11.99 16.29 3.49
CA PRO A 339 11.76 16.23 4.95
C PRO A 339 11.34 14.85 5.47
N LEU A 340 10.94 13.96 4.56
CA LEU A 340 10.55 12.58 4.85
C LEU A 340 11.65 11.57 4.48
N ALA A 341 12.90 12.00 4.26
CA ALA A 341 13.97 11.12 3.75
C ALA A 341 14.13 9.83 4.57
N ASP A 342 14.05 9.93 5.91
CA ASP A 342 14.16 8.83 6.88
C ASP A 342 12.82 8.19 7.31
N TRP A 343 11.71 8.58 6.68
CA TRP A 343 10.42 7.98 7.00
C TRP A 343 10.26 6.63 6.28
N SER A 344 9.87 5.61 7.05
CA SER A 344 9.45 4.33 6.48
C SER A 344 8.06 4.46 5.86
N TRP A 345 7.69 3.54 4.96
CA TRP A 345 6.33 3.47 4.43
C TRP A 345 5.26 3.42 5.53
N ALA A 346 5.53 2.69 6.61
CA ALA A 346 4.59 2.62 7.73
C ALA A 346 4.60 3.85 8.63
N ASP A 347 5.65 4.69 8.62
CA ASP A 347 5.54 6.01 9.27
C ASP A 347 4.54 6.88 8.51
N VAL A 348 4.57 6.83 7.17
CA VAL A 348 3.63 7.53 6.29
C VAL A 348 2.21 7.04 6.53
N LEU A 349 1.99 5.73 6.56
CA LEU A 349 0.68 5.15 6.84
C LEU A 349 0.18 5.43 8.27
N ALA A 350 1.06 5.36 9.27
CA ALA A 350 0.72 5.69 10.66
C ALA A 350 0.30 7.15 10.77
N TYR A 351 0.98 8.07 10.07
CA TYR A 351 0.58 9.47 10.01
C TYR A 351 -0.78 9.62 9.31
N ALA A 352 -0.93 9.00 8.14
CA ALA A 352 -2.16 9.08 7.38
C ALA A 352 -3.38 8.60 8.18
N ALA A 353 -3.23 7.50 8.93
CA ALA A 353 -4.27 7.00 9.82
C ALA A 353 -4.53 7.95 10.99
N ARG A 354 -3.48 8.39 11.70
CA ARG A 354 -3.61 9.28 12.88
C ARG A 354 -4.29 10.60 12.56
N PHE A 355 -3.92 11.22 11.45
CA PHE A 355 -4.42 12.54 11.04
C PHE A 355 -5.56 12.45 10.01
N SER A 356 -5.95 11.23 9.62
CA SER A 356 -7.01 10.96 8.64
C SER A 356 -6.84 11.76 7.35
N ILE A 357 -5.62 11.82 6.82
CA ILE A 357 -5.31 12.61 5.62
C ILE A 357 -5.90 11.93 4.36
N PRO A 358 -6.30 12.69 3.33
CA PRO A 358 -6.76 12.12 2.07
C PRO A 358 -5.64 11.29 1.42
N MET A 359 -5.99 10.12 0.90
CA MET A 359 -5.07 9.26 0.18
C MET A 359 -5.74 8.73 -1.09
N SER A 360 -4.94 8.51 -2.14
CA SER A 360 -5.47 7.96 -3.38
C SER A 360 -6.07 6.56 -3.15
N PRO A 361 -7.29 6.28 -3.62
CA PRO A 361 -7.88 4.94 -3.53
C PRO A 361 -7.12 3.89 -4.35
N LEU A 362 -6.22 4.32 -5.25
CA LEU A 362 -5.37 3.42 -6.03
C LEU A 362 -4.41 2.61 -5.16
N TYR A 363 -4.00 3.12 -3.99
CA TYR A 363 -3.13 2.35 -3.11
C TYR A 363 -3.79 1.04 -2.63
N ALA A 364 -5.09 1.08 -2.32
CA ALA A 364 -5.86 -0.12 -1.96
C ALA A 364 -6.00 -1.14 -3.12
N ARG A 365 -5.69 -0.72 -4.34
CA ARG A 365 -5.68 -1.54 -5.56
C ARG A 365 -4.28 -2.00 -5.97
N GLY A 366 -3.28 -1.84 -5.10
CA GLY A 366 -1.91 -2.31 -5.33
C GLY A 366 -1.01 -1.33 -6.10
N TYR A 367 -1.43 -0.07 -6.27
CA TYR A 367 -0.59 0.98 -6.86
C TYR A 367 0.27 1.63 -5.79
N VAL A 368 1.48 1.13 -5.57
CA VAL A 368 2.36 1.64 -4.49
C VAL A 368 3.21 2.85 -4.92
N SER A 369 3.39 3.09 -6.23
CA SER A 369 3.99 4.30 -6.79
C SER A 369 3.09 4.81 -7.92
N ILE A 370 2.49 5.98 -7.72
CA ILE A 370 1.49 6.53 -8.65
C ILE A 370 2.13 7.64 -9.48
N GLY A 371 1.87 7.64 -10.79
CA GLY A 371 2.30 8.69 -11.71
C GLY A 371 1.27 8.90 -12.82
N CYS A 372 1.74 9.14 -14.04
CA CYS A 372 0.87 9.13 -15.21
C CYS A 372 0.24 7.74 -15.38
N GLU A 373 -1.05 7.70 -15.66
CA GLU A 373 -1.87 6.50 -15.86
C GLU A 373 -1.26 5.50 -16.85
N PRO A 374 -0.84 5.88 -18.07
CA PRO A 374 -0.23 4.91 -19.00
C PRO A 374 1.13 4.36 -18.54
N CYS A 375 1.80 5.07 -17.62
CA CYS A 375 3.14 4.73 -17.12
C CYS A 375 3.12 4.02 -15.77
N THR A 376 1.95 3.63 -15.27
CA THR A 376 1.77 3.11 -13.91
C THR A 376 0.89 1.87 -13.92
N LYS A 377 1.32 0.80 -13.26
CA LYS A 377 0.48 -0.38 -12.98
C LYS A 377 0.53 -0.75 -11.50
N ALA A 378 -0.50 -1.48 -11.06
CA ALA A 378 -0.43 -2.19 -9.79
C ALA A 378 0.70 -3.23 -9.82
N ILE A 379 1.28 -3.49 -8.66
CA ILE A 379 2.30 -4.53 -8.48
C ILE A 379 1.78 -5.63 -7.57
N ARG A 380 2.40 -6.80 -7.64
CA ARG A 380 2.10 -7.85 -6.68
C ARG A 380 2.79 -7.58 -5.35
N PRO A 381 2.26 -8.20 -4.29
CA PRO A 381 3.00 -8.45 -3.07
C PRO A 381 4.46 -8.84 -3.26
N GLY A 382 5.36 -8.14 -2.57
CA GLY A 382 6.81 -8.41 -2.55
C GLY A 382 7.58 -7.98 -3.82
N GLU A 383 6.91 -7.45 -4.84
CA GLU A 383 7.60 -6.82 -5.96
C GLU A 383 8.21 -5.46 -5.56
N ASP A 384 9.28 -5.04 -6.23
CA ASP A 384 9.90 -3.73 -6.03
C ASP A 384 8.83 -2.61 -6.09
N PRO A 385 8.83 -1.63 -5.16
CA PRO A 385 7.81 -0.58 -5.10
C PRO A 385 7.67 0.26 -6.39
N ARG A 386 8.69 0.29 -7.23
CA ARG A 386 8.68 0.97 -8.52
C ARG A 386 8.58 0.02 -9.71
N ALA A 387 8.40 -1.29 -9.50
CA ALA A 387 8.15 -2.26 -10.56
C ALA A 387 6.93 -1.90 -11.43
N GLY A 388 5.97 -1.16 -10.85
CA GLY A 388 4.79 -0.66 -11.55
C GLY A 388 5.05 0.54 -12.47
N ARG A 389 6.23 1.18 -12.38
CA ARG A 389 6.60 2.36 -13.16
C ARG A 389 7.40 1.95 -14.39
N TRP A 390 6.98 2.43 -15.56
CA TRP A 390 7.59 2.07 -16.85
C TRP A 390 7.82 0.56 -16.94
N TRP A 391 6.73 -0.18 -16.71
CA TRP A 391 6.75 -1.62 -16.50
C TRP A 391 7.19 -2.43 -17.72
N TRP A 392 7.27 -1.77 -18.88
CA TRP A 392 7.80 -2.29 -20.14
C TRP A 392 9.32 -2.09 -20.29
N GLU A 393 9.97 -1.31 -19.40
CA GLU A 393 11.41 -1.00 -19.43
C GLU A 393 12.21 -1.84 -18.42
N SER A 394 13.52 -1.95 -18.65
CA SER A 394 14.48 -2.62 -17.75
C SER A 394 14.59 -1.90 -16.40
N GLN A 395 14.90 -2.66 -15.34
CA GLN A 395 14.91 -2.14 -13.95
C GLN A 395 15.89 -0.96 -13.75
N ASP A 396 17.03 -0.96 -14.45
CA ASP A 396 18.07 0.07 -14.31
C ASP A 396 17.68 1.45 -14.86
N SER A 397 16.53 1.56 -15.54
CA SER A 397 16.07 2.79 -16.20
C SER A 397 14.92 3.51 -15.48
N LYS A 398 14.47 2.99 -14.32
CA LYS A 398 13.19 3.35 -13.66
C LYS A 398 13.23 4.57 -12.75
N GLU A 399 14.01 5.59 -13.11
CA GLU A 399 13.92 6.91 -12.48
C GLU A 399 13.26 7.95 -13.39
N CYS A 400 12.52 8.85 -12.74
CA CYS A 400 11.91 9.99 -13.41
C CYS A 400 13.00 11.04 -13.63
N GLY A 401 13.03 11.67 -14.80
CA GLY A 401 13.95 12.79 -15.07
C GLY A 401 13.73 14.05 -14.21
N LEU A 402 12.80 14.01 -13.23
CA LEU A 402 12.55 15.12 -12.30
C LEU A 402 13.57 15.19 -11.16
N HIS A 403 14.25 14.09 -10.83
CA HIS A 403 15.12 13.98 -9.66
C HIS A 403 16.46 13.38 -10.03
N THR A 404 17.14 13.98 -11.00
CA THR A 404 18.47 13.54 -11.41
C THR A 404 19.52 14.04 -10.43
N ASN A 405 20.21 13.12 -9.75
CA ASN A 405 21.44 13.44 -9.05
C ASN A 405 22.59 13.57 -10.08
N PRO A 406 23.44 14.61 -9.98
CA PRO A 406 24.56 14.83 -10.92
C PRO A 406 25.56 13.66 -10.99
N THR A 407 25.56 12.74 -10.03
CA THR A 407 26.50 11.61 -9.95
C THR A 407 26.21 10.46 -10.90
N THR A 408 25.10 10.48 -11.64
CA THR A 408 24.89 9.53 -12.75
C THR A 408 25.24 10.22 -14.06
N THR A 409 26.53 10.18 -14.37
CA THR A 409 27.14 10.64 -15.62
C THR A 409 26.35 10.10 -16.81
N ARG A 410 25.94 11.01 -17.70
CA ARG A 410 25.60 10.66 -19.07
C ARG A 410 26.81 9.96 -19.69
N GLN A 411 26.68 8.67 -20.02
CA GLN A 411 27.44 8.08 -21.11
C GLN A 411 26.55 8.08 -22.35
#